data_AF-A0A7S3T1T9-F1
#
_entry.id   AF-A0A7S3T1T9-F1
#
_cell.length_a   1.000
_cell.length_b   1.000
_cell.length_c   1.000
_cell.angle_alpha   90.00
_cell.angle_beta   90.00
_cell.angle_gamma   90.00
#
_symmetry.space_group_name_H-M   'P 1'
#
loop_
_entity.id
_entity.type
_entity.pdbx_description
1 polymer ?
#
loop_
_entity_poly.entity_id
_entity_poly.type
_entity_poly.pdbx_seq_one_letter_code
_entity_poly.pdbx_strand_id
1 'polypeptide(L)'
;IGSTVTGCSAGTGGGVVNAVFSGAVTLIGSTVTGCSADSTGGVVYSYDSGAVSLVGSTVRDCSSVHQGGVVYMSYSGNDMSYSGNVSLTDSTVRDCSAGSYGGVVSTLRSGAVSLIGSTVTGCSAGTGGGVVNAVFSGAVTLIGSTVT
;
A
#
# COMPACT_ATOMS: atom_id res chain seq x y z
N ILE A 1 5.66 5.45 14.91
CA ILE A 1 7.10 5.69 14.62
C ILE A 1 7.88 4.60 15.34
N GLY A 2 8.86 3.96 14.69
CA GLY A 2 9.75 3.00 15.33
C GLY A 2 9.06 1.74 15.86
N SER A 3 7.97 1.32 15.22
CA SER A 3 7.10 0.26 15.74
C SER A 3 7.40 -1.08 15.07
N THR A 4 7.30 -2.16 15.84
CA THR A 4 7.31 -3.54 15.31
C THR A 4 5.88 -4.06 15.33
N VAL A 5 5.35 -4.41 14.16
CA VAL A 5 3.98 -4.89 13.97
C VAL A 5 4.01 -6.24 13.26
N THR A 6 3.39 -7.25 13.84
CA THR A 6 3.50 -8.63 13.33
C THR A 6 2.18 -9.37 13.42
N GLY A 7 1.79 -10.08 12.36
CA GLY A 7 0.68 -11.03 12.41
C GLY A 7 -0.72 -10.41 12.55
N CYS A 8 -0.88 -9.12 12.25
CA CYS A 8 -2.19 -8.47 12.33
C CYS A 8 -3.02 -8.82 11.09
N SER A 9 -4.23 -9.32 11.28
CA SER A 9 -5.12 -9.74 10.21
C SER A 9 -6.51 -9.13 10.35
N ALA A 10 -7.15 -8.88 9.20
CA ALA A 10 -8.53 -8.38 9.15
C ALA A 10 -9.33 -9.10 8.05
N GLY A 11 -10.61 -9.39 8.32
CA GLY A 11 -11.50 -9.95 7.31
C GLY A 11 -11.87 -8.94 6.20
N THR A 12 -11.91 -7.66 6.55
CA THR A 12 -12.12 -6.56 5.59
C THR A 12 -11.29 -5.36 5.97
N GLY A 13 -10.71 -4.68 4.98
CA GLY A 13 -9.79 -3.57 5.21
C GLY A 13 -8.44 -4.03 5.78
N GLY A 14 -7.63 -3.07 6.22
CA GLY A 14 -6.22 -3.31 6.41
C GLY A 14 -5.88 -4.01 7.72
N GLY A 15 -4.99 -4.98 7.65
CA GLY A 15 -4.61 -5.81 8.80
C GLY A 15 -4.01 -5.00 9.95
N VAL A 16 -3.36 -3.87 9.65
CA VAL A 16 -2.78 -2.98 10.66
C VAL A 16 -3.58 -1.69 10.81
N VAL A 17 -3.93 -1.04 9.69
CA VAL A 17 -4.64 0.24 9.67
C VAL A 17 -5.84 0.17 8.74
N ASN A 18 -7.01 0.54 9.28
CA ASN A 18 -8.23 0.76 8.53
C ASN A 18 -8.63 2.24 8.62
N ALA A 19 -8.25 3.04 7.62
CA ALA A 19 -8.54 4.47 7.54
C ALA A 19 -9.70 4.71 6.57
N VAL A 20 -10.79 5.26 7.10
CA VAL A 20 -12.01 5.55 6.33
C VAL A 20 -12.45 6.98 6.68
N PHE A 21 -12.62 7.85 5.69
CA PHE A 21 -12.91 9.29 5.91
C PHE A 21 -11.96 9.95 6.93
N SER A 22 -10.67 9.59 6.83
CA SER A 22 -9.67 9.88 7.86
C SER A 22 -8.53 10.74 7.31
N GLY A 23 -7.68 11.22 8.23
CA GLY A 23 -6.45 11.93 7.88
C GLY A 23 -5.39 11.05 7.21
N ALA A 24 -4.18 11.58 7.08
CA ALA A 24 -3.05 10.84 6.53
C ALA A 24 -2.60 9.70 7.45
N VAL A 25 -2.19 8.58 6.84
CA VAL A 25 -1.57 7.44 7.53
C VAL A 25 -0.07 7.45 7.24
N THR A 26 0.75 7.32 8.28
CA THR A 26 2.19 7.38 8.11
C THR A 26 2.92 6.37 9.00
N LEU A 27 3.73 5.52 8.38
CA LEU A 27 4.63 4.57 9.02
C LEU A 27 6.06 5.08 8.85
N ILE A 28 6.72 5.41 9.96
CA ILE A 28 8.10 5.94 9.96
C ILE A 28 8.99 5.02 10.79
N GLY A 29 10.06 4.52 10.17
CA GLY A 29 11.04 3.67 10.85
C GLY A 29 10.43 2.38 11.42
N SER A 30 9.32 1.90 10.86
CA SER A 30 8.59 0.75 11.40
C SER A 30 8.94 -0.53 10.67
N THR A 31 8.85 -1.67 11.37
CA THR A 31 8.90 -3.00 10.80
C THR A 31 7.51 -3.64 10.85
N VAL A 32 6.97 -4.00 9.69
CA VAL A 32 5.68 -4.69 9.56
C VAL A 32 5.90 -6.05 8.91
N THR A 33 5.33 -7.11 9.48
CA THR A 33 5.57 -8.48 9.01
C THR A 33 4.36 -9.37 9.13
N GLY A 34 4.08 -10.20 8.13
CA GLY A 34 3.05 -11.23 8.25
C GLY A 34 1.64 -10.67 8.46
N CYS A 35 1.38 -9.43 8.04
CA CYS A 35 0.07 -8.79 8.21
C CYS A 35 -0.78 -9.02 6.95
N SER A 36 -2.08 -9.26 7.13
CA SER A 36 -2.94 -9.64 6.01
C SER A 36 -4.35 -9.09 6.08
N ALA A 37 -5.01 -9.09 4.92
CA ALA A 37 -6.42 -8.75 4.78
C ALA A 37 -7.12 -9.73 3.84
N ASP A 38 -8.29 -10.25 4.23
CA ASP A 38 -9.08 -11.16 3.38
C ASP A 38 -9.76 -10.42 2.22
N SER A 39 -9.68 -9.09 2.18
CA SER A 39 -10.21 -8.27 1.09
C SER A 39 -9.12 -7.42 0.44
N THR A 40 -8.77 -6.29 1.05
CA THR A 40 -7.88 -5.30 0.43
C THR A 40 -7.00 -4.60 1.46
N GLY A 41 -5.79 -4.24 1.05
CA GLY A 41 -4.85 -3.44 1.84
C GLY A 41 -4.21 -4.23 2.97
N GLY A 42 -3.40 -5.25 2.68
CA GLY A 42 -2.89 -6.20 3.69
C GLY A 42 -2.29 -5.57 4.95
N VAL A 43 -1.69 -4.37 4.83
CA VAL A 43 -1.27 -3.55 5.98
C VAL A 43 -2.20 -2.36 6.19
N VAL A 44 -2.39 -1.54 5.15
CA VAL A 44 -3.15 -0.31 5.19
C VAL A 44 -4.29 -0.36 4.18
N TYR A 45 -5.50 -0.13 4.66
CA TYR A 45 -6.65 0.22 3.86
C TYR A 45 -6.97 1.70 4.07
N SER A 46 -7.13 2.43 2.97
CA SER A 46 -7.40 3.87 2.96
C SER A 46 -8.54 4.19 2.01
N TYR A 47 -9.69 4.56 2.54
CA TYR A 47 -10.88 4.91 1.78
C TYR A 47 -11.29 6.35 2.05
N ASP A 48 -11.42 7.16 1.00
CA ASP A 48 -11.76 8.59 1.10
C ASP A 48 -10.93 9.32 2.17
N SER A 49 -9.64 8.99 2.23
CA SER A 49 -8.73 9.44 3.29
C SER A 49 -7.51 10.17 2.71
N GLY A 50 -6.73 10.77 3.62
CA GLY A 50 -5.49 11.46 3.31
C GLY A 50 -4.39 10.55 2.72
N ALA A 51 -3.19 11.10 2.57
CA ALA A 51 -2.06 10.37 2.01
C ALA A 51 -1.64 9.17 2.87
N VAL A 52 -1.06 8.14 2.23
CA VAL A 52 -0.43 7.00 2.90
C VAL A 52 1.06 7.03 2.60
N SER A 53 1.89 7.12 3.65
CA SER A 53 3.34 7.22 3.51
C SER A 53 4.07 6.17 4.34
N LEU A 54 5.01 5.47 3.70
CA LEU A 54 5.99 4.61 4.36
C LEU A 54 7.36 5.27 4.21
N VAL A 55 7.99 5.60 5.32
CA VAL A 55 9.28 6.32 5.35
C VAL A 55 10.26 5.52 6.17
N GLY A 56 11.41 5.16 5.60
CA GLY A 56 12.45 4.40 6.32
C GLY A 56 11.95 3.08 6.91
N SER A 57 10.90 2.47 6.34
CA SER A 57 10.19 1.36 6.95
C SER A 57 10.48 0.05 6.22
N THR A 58 10.41 -1.07 6.94
CA THR A 58 10.51 -2.42 6.37
C THR A 58 9.15 -3.09 6.43
N VAL A 59 8.62 -3.51 5.29
CA VAL A 59 7.39 -4.31 5.20
C VAL A 59 7.73 -5.63 4.52
N ARG A 60 7.31 -6.74 5.11
CA ARG A 60 7.58 -8.05 4.52
C ARG A 60 6.47 -9.04 4.76
N ASP A 61 6.35 -10.04 3.88
CA ASP A 61 5.44 -11.18 4.07
C ASP A 61 3.98 -10.74 4.32
N CYS A 62 3.57 -9.60 3.76
CA CYS A 62 2.22 -9.05 3.94
C CYS A 62 1.38 -9.30 2.69
N SER A 63 0.09 -9.58 2.87
CA SER A 63 -0.75 -10.01 1.75
C SER A 63 -2.19 -9.54 1.80
N SER A 64 -2.83 -9.50 0.64
CA SER A 64 -4.28 -9.34 0.52
C SER A 64 -4.86 -10.33 -0.48
N VAL A 65 -6.09 -10.78 -0.24
CA VAL A 65 -6.76 -11.72 -1.16
C VAL A 65 -7.15 -11.05 -2.47
N HIS A 66 -7.45 -9.74 -2.49
CA HIS A 66 -7.83 -9.05 -3.73
C HIS A 66 -6.81 -8.02 -4.16
N GLN A 67 -6.65 -6.92 -3.43
CA GLN A 67 -5.89 -5.77 -3.93
C GLN A 67 -5.06 -5.08 -2.86
N GLY A 68 -3.85 -4.67 -3.25
CA GLY A 68 -2.95 -3.93 -2.37
C GLY A 68 -2.39 -4.84 -1.28
N GLY A 69 -1.37 -5.62 -1.61
CA GLY A 69 -0.74 -6.53 -0.65
C GLY A 69 -0.20 -5.82 0.59
N VAL A 70 0.18 -4.55 0.45
CA VAL A 70 0.52 -3.66 1.56
C VAL A 70 -0.50 -2.54 1.70
N VAL A 71 -0.70 -1.75 0.64
CA VAL A 71 -1.58 -0.58 0.66
C VAL A 71 -2.67 -0.72 -0.38
N TYR A 72 -3.92 -0.55 0.06
CA TYR A 72 -5.05 -0.27 -0.82
C TYR A 72 -5.57 1.13 -0.56
N MET A 73 -5.73 1.92 -1.61
CA MET A 73 -6.33 3.24 -1.53
C MET A 73 -7.46 3.39 -2.56
N SER A 74 -8.58 3.96 -2.14
CA SER A 74 -9.70 4.24 -3.04
C SER A 74 -10.42 5.53 -2.68
N TYR A 75 -11.00 6.17 -3.70
CA TYR A 75 -11.94 7.27 -3.57
C TYR A 75 -13.32 6.90 -4.14
N SER A 76 -14.40 7.23 -3.42
CA SER A 76 -15.78 6.89 -3.80
C SER A 76 -16.61 8.05 -4.33
N GLY A 77 -16.09 9.27 -4.24
CA GLY A 77 -16.81 10.44 -4.72
C GLY A 77 -17.04 10.42 -6.24
N ASN A 78 -18.17 10.98 -6.60
CA ASN A 78 -18.63 11.20 -7.97
C ASN A 78 -18.03 12.45 -8.62
N ASP A 79 -17.34 13.29 -7.84
CA ASP A 79 -16.64 14.46 -8.32
C ASP A 79 -15.26 14.12 -8.92
N MET A 80 -14.63 15.05 -9.62
CA MET A 80 -13.23 14.91 -10.11
C MET A 80 -12.19 15.05 -8.98
N SER A 81 -12.52 14.57 -7.79
CA SER A 81 -11.66 14.55 -6.61
C SER A 81 -10.91 13.22 -6.53
N TYR A 82 -9.82 13.24 -5.76
CA TYR A 82 -8.96 12.07 -5.57
C TYR A 82 -8.74 11.85 -4.07
N SER A 83 -8.56 10.59 -3.69
CA SER A 83 -7.94 10.24 -2.40
C SER A 83 -6.47 10.70 -2.37
N GLY A 84 -5.83 10.66 -1.21
CA GLY A 84 -4.45 11.12 -1.06
C GLY A 84 -3.42 10.40 -1.95
N ASN A 85 -2.15 10.76 -1.77
CA ASN A 85 -1.04 10.12 -2.49
C ASN A 85 -0.58 8.87 -1.72
N VAL A 86 0.06 7.93 -2.42
CA VAL A 86 0.79 6.83 -1.80
C VAL A 86 2.29 7.01 -2.04
N SER A 87 3.10 7.05 -0.97
CA SER A 87 4.55 7.23 -1.09
C SER A 87 5.33 6.21 -0.28
N LEU A 88 6.30 5.55 -0.92
CA LEU A 88 7.33 4.75 -0.28
C LEU A 88 8.65 5.48 -0.45
N THR A 89 9.26 5.88 0.66
CA THR A 89 10.52 6.62 0.67
C THR A 89 11.52 5.92 1.56
N ASP A 90 12.71 5.64 1.01
CA ASP A 90 13.80 4.94 1.69
C ASP A 90 13.35 3.67 2.42
N SER A 91 12.39 2.97 1.83
CA SER A 91 11.71 1.83 2.45
C SER A 91 12.03 0.53 1.74
N THR A 92 12.00 -0.56 2.50
CA THR A 92 12.18 -1.92 1.98
C THR A 92 10.86 -2.65 2.04
N VAL A 93 10.35 -3.08 0.90
CA VAL A 93 9.16 -3.93 0.81
C VAL A 93 9.54 -5.25 0.15
N ARG A 94 9.24 -6.37 0.78
CA ARG A 94 9.59 -7.66 0.19
C ARG A 94 8.57 -8.75 0.44
N ASP A 95 8.49 -9.70 -0.49
CA ASP A 95 7.69 -10.91 -0.31
C ASP A 95 6.21 -10.61 -0.02
N CYS A 96 5.71 -9.46 -0.52
CA CYS A 96 4.32 -9.03 -0.38
C CYS A 96 3.48 -9.39 -1.60
N SER A 97 2.21 -9.74 -1.39
CA SER A 97 1.37 -10.24 -2.47
C SER A 97 -0.09 -9.78 -2.45
N ALA A 98 -0.69 -9.71 -3.63
CA ALA A 98 -2.13 -9.51 -3.79
C ALA A 98 -2.71 -10.59 -4.71
N GLY A 99 -3.89 -11.12 -4.38
CA GLY A 99 -4.51 -12.14 -5.24
C GLY A 99 -4.92 -11.61 -6.62
N SER A 100 -5.21 -10.31 -6.78
CA SER A 100 -5.56 -9.71 -8.07
C SER A 100 -4.60 -8.60 -8.50
N TYR A 101 -4.53 -7.48 -7.77
CA TYR A 101 -3.81 -6.30 -8.26
C TYR A 101 -2.94 -5.61 -7.21
N GLY A 102 -1.78 -5.11 -7.63
CA GLY A 102 -0.94 -4.27 -6.78
C GLY A 102 -0.33 -5.07 -5.63
N GLY A 103 0.70 -5.88 -5.90
CA GLY A 103 1.33 -6.74 -4.89
C GLY A 103 1.88 -5.97 -3.69
N VAL A 104 2.19 -4.68 -3.88
CA VAL A 104 2.45 -3.73 -2.80
C VAL A 104 1.35 -2.70 -2.71
N VAL A 105 1.12 -1.94 -3.78
CA VAL A 105 0.18 -0.81 -3.81
C VAL A 105 -0.89 -1.05 -4.87
N SER A 106 -2.16 -0.98 -4.48
CA SER A 106 -3.27 -0.82 -5.42
C SER A 106 -4.03 0.47 -5.11
N THR A 107 -4.23 1.32 -6.12
CA THR A 107 -4.98 2.56 -5.98
C THR A 107 -6.10 2.66 -7.02
N LEU A 108 -7.22 3.24 -6.61
CA LEU A 108 -8.38 3.54 -7.45
C LEU A 108 -8.85 4.98 -7.22
N ARG A 109 -8.82 5.83 -8.25
CA ARG A 109 -9.20 7.25 -8.13
C ARG A 109 -8.43 7.96 -7.01
N SER A 110 -7.11 7.75 -6.97
CA SER A 110 -6.24 8.32 -5.94
C SER A 110 -5.23 9.29 -6.54
N GLY A 111 -4.47 9.97 -5.68
CA GLY A 111 -3.34 10.77 -6.09
C GLY A 111 -2.20 9.95 -6.71
N ALA A 112 -1.01 10.55 -6.76
CA ALA A 112 0.16 9.90 -7.32
C ALA A 112 0.67 8.73 -6.44
N VAL A 113 1.32 7.76 -7.07
CA VAL A 113 2.09 6.71 -6.38
C VAL A 113 3.58 6.95 -6.61
N SER A 114 4.37 7.08 -5.56
CA SER A 114 5.81 7.36 -5.65
C SER A 114 6.63 6.35 -4.86
N LEU A 115 7.63 5.75 -5.51
CA LEU A 115 8.67 4.93 -4.90
C LEU A 115 9.99 5.69 -5.07
N ILE A 116 10.58 6.12 -3.96
CA ILE A 116 11.76 6.98 -3.94
C ILE A 116 12.81 6.33 -3.04
N GLY A 117 14.02 6.07 -3.56
CA GLY A 117 15.10 5.46 -2.78
C GLY A 117 14.74 4.09 -2.18
N SER A 118 13.70 3.42 -2.69
CA SER A 118 13.10 2.26 -2.05
C SER A 118 13.49 0.95 -2.74
N THR A 119 13.52 -0.12 -1.99
CA THR A 119 13.79 -1.48 -2.50
C THR A 119 12.51 -2.30 -2.40
N VAL A 120 12.01 -2.77 -3.55
CA VAL A 120 10.82 -3.62 -3.63
C VAL A 120 11.17 -4.93 -4.31
N THR A 121 11.12 -6.04 -3.58
CA THR A 121 11.64 -7.33 -4.08
C THR A 121 10.73 -8.51 -3.81
N GLY A 122 10.51 -9.39 -4.78
CA GLY A 122 9.72 -10.61 -4.56
C GLY A 122 8.23 -10.32 -4.34
N CYS A 123 7.76 -9.15 -4.76
CA CYS A 123 6.36 -8.76 -4.66
C CYS A 123 5.59 -9.17 -5.91
N SER A 124 4.37 -9.67 -5.73
CA SER A 124 3.58 -10.21 -6.84
C SER A 124 2.09 -9.92 -6.74
N ALA A 125 1.41 -9.94 -7.89
CA ALA A 125 -0.03 -9.85 -7.99
C ALA A 125 -0.53 -10.94 -8.96
N GLY A 126 -1.65 -11.58 -8.64
CA GLY A 126 -2.17 -12.69 -9.46
C GLY A 126 -2.68 -12.27 -10.84
N THR A 127 -3.10 -11.01 -11.02
CA THR A 127 -3.64 -10.51 -12.30
C THR A 127 -2.78 -9.42 -12.91
N GLY A 128 -2.47 -8.34 -12.18
CA GLY A 128 -1.76 -7.21 -12.76
C GLY A 128 -1.11 -6.27 -11.75
N GLY A 129 -0.08 -5.55 -12.17
CA GLY A 129 0.65 -4.64 -11.29
C GLY A 129 1.35 -5.38 -10.15
N GLY A 130 2.35 -6.21 -10.47
CA GLY A 130 3.07 -7.04 -9.49
C GLY A 130 3.58 -6.26 -8.27
N VAL A 131 3.86 -4.97 -8.44
CA VAL A 131 4.18 -4.04 -7.35
C VAL A 131 3.13 -2.95 -7.20
N VAL A 132 2.92 -2.15 -8.26
CA VAL A 132 1.93 -1.06 -8.27
C VAL A 132 0.85 -1.36 -9.30
N ASN A 133 -0.41 -1.20 -8.88
CA ASN A 133 -1.56 -1.05 -9.76
C ASN A 133 -2.22 0.31 -9.47
N ALA A 134 -2.39 1.15 -10.49
CA ALA A 134 -2.94 2.49 -10.34
C ALA A 134 -4.01 2.73 -11.41
N VAL A 135 -5.27 2.84 -10.99
CA VAL A 135 -6.44 2.90 -11.87
C VAL A 135 -7.16 4.23 -11.66
N PHE A 136 -7.28 5.03 -12.72
CA PHE A 136 -7.80 6.40 -12.64
C PHE A 136 -7.09 7.26 -11.58
N SER A 137 -5.81 6.97 -11.33
CA SER A 137 -4.99 7.65 -10.33
C SER A 137 -3.99 8.60 -10.98
N GLY A 138 -3.29 9.37 -10.15
CA GLY A 138 -2.17 10.19 -10.59
C GLY A 138 -0.97 9.38 -11.12
N ALA A 139 0.12 10.08 -11.44
CA ALA A 139 1.31 9.44 -12.00
C ALA A 139 1.92 8.38 -11.06
N VAL A 140 2.49 7.33 -11.65
CA VAL A 140 3.35 6.36 -10.95
C VAL A 140 4.80 6.71 -11.22
N THR A 141 5.57 7.00 -10.16
CA THR A 141 6.95 7.47 -10.25
C THR A 141 7.90 6.56 -9.47
N LEU A 142 8.96 6.10 -10.12
CA LEU A 142 10.05 5.33 -9.49
C LEU A 142 11.34 6.13 -9.65
N ILE A 143 11.90 6.62 -8.54
CA ILE A 143 13.15 7.40 -8.53
C ILE A 143 14.15 6.71 -7.62
N GLY A 144 15.33 6.38 -8.16
CA GLY A 144 16.41 5.75 -7.40
C GLY A 144 15.97 4.49 -6.64
N SER A 145 14.97 3.79 -7.15
CA SER A 145 14.36 2.63 -6.49
C SER A 145 14.68 1.35 -7.26
N THR A 146 14.89 0.26 -6.52
CA THR A 146 15.09 -1.07 -7.07
C THR A 146 13.78 -1.82 -7.00
N VAL A 147 13.29 -2.34 -8.13
CA VAL A 147 12.04 -3.11 -8.19
C VAL A 147 12.29 -4.40 -8.96
N THR A 148 12.19 -5.55 -8.29
CA THR A 148 12.51 -6.88 -8.87
C THR A 148 11.58 -7.98 -8.40
#